data_AF-A0A2R7Y5D5-F1
#
_entry.id   AF-A0A2R7Y5D5-F1
#
_cell.length_a   1.000
_cell.length_b   1.000
_cell.length_c   1.000
_cell.angle_alpha   90.00
_cell.angle_beta   90.00
_cell.angle_gamma   90.00
#
_symmetry.space_group_name_H-M   'P 1'
#
loop_
_entity.id
_entity.type
_entity.pdbx_description
1 polymer ?
#
loop_
_entity_poly.entity_id
_entity_poly.type
_entity_poly.pdbx_seq_one_letter_code
_entity_poly.pdbx_strand_id
1 'polypeptide(L)'
;MVLEHVNVMGEELVHNKAAETALLTGCRAVDAYYIAVAKHVNGILITNDKTMKYNALKAGVESYYLLDDKDYKTLIDKLQKLV
;
A
#
# COMPACT_ATOMS: atom_id res chain seq x y z
N MET A 1 -4.40 12.18 19.62
CA MET A 1 -5.07 12.63 18.35
C MET A 1 -4.74 11.68 17.21
N VAL A 2 -5.53 11.63 16.12
CA VAL A 2 -5.23 10.76 14.96
C VAL A 2 -3.81 10.99 14.42
N LEU A 3 -3.35 12.24 14.42
CA LEU A 3 -2.03 12.63 13.93
C LEU A 3 -0.85 12.01 14.68
N GLU A 4 -1.01 11.61 15.95
CA GLU A 4 0.04 10.92 16.72
C GLU A 4 0.34 9.52 16.16
N HIS A 5 -0.55 8.97 15.35
CA HIS A 5 -0.42 7.65 14.72
C HIS A 5 -0.06 7.78 13.22
N VAL A 6 0.25 8.98 12.75
CA VAL A 6 0.65 9.25 11.35
C VAL A 6 2.16 9.40 11.29
N ASN A 7 2.82 8.47 10.60
CA ASN A 7 4.24 8.58 10.29
C ASN A 7 4.41 9.36 8.98
N VAL A 8 5.14 10.47 9.03
CA VAL A 8 5.50 11.24 7.83
C VAL A 8 6.84 10.75 7.30
N MET A 9 6.93 10.54 6.00
CA MET A 9 8.12 10.05 5.32
C MET A 9 8.60 11.08 4.30
N GLY A 10 9.91 11.33 4.28
CA GLY A 10 10.56 12.14 3.25
C GLY A 10 10.49 11.46 1.88
N GLU A 11 10.26 12.25 0.83
CA GLU A 11 10.10 11.75 -0.55
C GLU A 11 11.38 11.10 -1.07
N GLU A 12 12.53 11.62 -0.66
CA GLU A 12 13.87 11.16 -1.04
C GLU A 12 14.13 9.69 -0.63
N LEU A 13 13.42 9.19 0.40
CA LEU A 13 13.54 7.81 0.89
C LEU A 13 12.82 6.79 -0.01
N VAL A 14 11.92 7.25 -0.88
CA VAL A 14 11.04 6.40 -1.68
C VAL A 14 11.04 6.74 -3.16
N HIS A 15 11.61 7.86 -3.59
CA HIS A 15 11.65 8.29 -4.99
C HIS A 15 12.07 7.17 -5.96
N ASN A 16 13.27 6.60 -5.75
CA ASN A 16 13.79 5.54 -6.62
C ASN A 16 12.91 4.27 -6.58
N LYS A 17 12.42 3.90 -5.38
CA LYS A 17 11.52 2.76 -5.22
C LYS A 17 10.18 2.98 -5.93
N ALA A 18 9.67 4.21 -5.94
CA ALA A 18 8.46 4.58 -6.67
C ALA A 18 8.69 4.51 -8.18
N ALA A 19 9.82 5.00 -8.68
CA ALA A 19 10.18 4.86 -10.10
C ALA A 19 10.31 3.38 -10.53
N GLU A 20 11.00 2.56 -9.74
CA GLU A 20 11.11 1.11 -9.97
C GLU A 20 9.74 0.42 -9.94
N THR A 21 8.87 0.81 -9.01
CA THR A 21 7.51 0.27 -8.91
C THR A 21 6.68 0.64 -10.13
N ALA A 22 6.73 1.90 -10.57
CA ALA A 22 6.04 2.35 -11.77
C ALA A 22 6.51 1.58 -13.01
N LEU A 23 7.83 1.36 -13.14
CA LEU A 23 8.41 0.57 -14.23
C LEU A 23 7.95 -0.90 -14.18
N LEU A 24 7.92 -1.50 -12.98
CA LEU A 24 7.52 -2.89 -12.78
C LEU A 24 6.03 -3.13 -13.08
N THR A 25 5.16 -2.21 -12.67
CA THR A 25 3.71 -2.45 -12.67
C THR A 25 2.97 -1.70 -13.78
N GLY A 26 3.58 -0.67 -14.37
CA GLY A 26 2.93 0.25 -15.32
C GLY A 26 1.84 1.12 -14.67
N CYS A 27 1.91 1.36 -13.36
CA CYS A 27 0.91 2.16 -12.65
C CYS A 27 1.17 3.67 -12.80
N ARG A 28 0.21 4.50 -12.36
CA ARG A 28 0.41 5.96 -12.32
C ARG A 28 1.48 6.28 -11.27
N ALA A 29 2.20 7.38 -11.48
CA ALA A 29 3.25 7.82 -10.54
C ALA A 29 2.74 7.91 -9.08
N VAL A 30 1.52 8.44 -8.87
CA VAL A 30 0.92 8.54 -7.53
C VAL A 30 0.70 7.17 -6.88
N ASP A 31 0.23 6.18 -7.65
CA ASP A 31 0.03 4.81 -7.12
C ASP A 31 1.37 4.21 -6.72
N ALA A 32 2.41 4.45 -7.53
CA ALA A 32 3.75 3.95 -7.30
C ALA A 32 4.35 4.48 -5.98
N TYR A 33 4.10 5.74 -5.61
CA TYR A 33 4.54 6.28 -4.33
C TYR A 33 3.92 5.54 -3.14
N TYR A 34 2.60 5.35 -3.14
CA TYR A 34 1.94 4.63 -2.04
C TYR A 34 2.38 3.17 -1.95
N ILE A 35 2.54 2.49 -3.09
CA ILE A 35 3.05 1.12 -3.12
C ILE A 35 4.50 1.07 -2.62
N ALA A 36 5.34 2.02 -3.05
CA ALA A 36 6.74 2.10 -2.62
C ALA A 36 6.89 2.39 -1.13
N VAL A 37 6.04 3.26 -0.56
CA VAL A 37 6.00 3.52 0.89
C VAL A 37 5.62 2.24 1.64
N ALA A 38 4.53 1.57 1.23
CA ALA A 38 4.11 0.31 1.85
C ALA A 38 5.23 -0.76 1.79
N LYS A 39 5.92 -0.86 0.66
CA LYS A 39 7.08 -1.74 0.50
C LYS A 39 8.25 -1.33 1.39
N HIS A 40 8.55 -0.04 1.48
CA HIS A 40 9.66 0.50 2.27
C HIS A 40 9.49 0.19 3.76
N VAL A 41 8.27 0.34 4.30
CA VAL A 41 7.98 0.10 5.71
C VAL A 41 7.60 -1.35 6.02
N ASN A 42 7.66 -2.25 5.04
CA ASN A 42 7.16 -3.62 5.14
C ASN A 42 5.71 -3.68 5.68
N GLY A 43 4.87 -2.77 5.18
CA GLY A 43 3.49 -2.59 5.57
C GLY A 43 2.49 -3.21 4.61
N ILE A 44 1.21 -3.02 4.93
CA ILE A 44 0.07 -3.43 4.11
C ILE A 44 -0.48 -2.19 3.40
N LEU A 45 -0.82 -2.31 2.12
CA LEU A 45 -1.53 -1.25 1.39
C LEU A 45 -3.04 -1.51 1.42
N ILE A 46 -3.80 -0.54 1.92
CA ILE A 46 -5.27 -0.57 1.94
C ILE A 46 -5.77 0.51 0.97
N THR A 47 -6.65 0.17 0.04
CA THR A 47 -7.09 1.12 -1.00
C THR A 47 -8.54 0.88 -1.44
N ASN A 48 -9.16 1.93 -1.99
CA ASN A 48 -10.44 1.87 -2.73
C ASN A 48 -10.23 1.83 -4.26
N ASP A 49 -8.99 1.68 -4.72
CA ASP A 49 -8.67 1.51 -6.14
C ASP A 49 -8.25 0.05 -6.39
N LYS A 50 -9.12 -0.70 -7.09
CA LYS A 50 -8.88 -2.11 -7.41
C LYS A 50 -7.61 -2.33 -8.25
N THR A 51 -7.31 -1.40 -9.16
CA THR A 51 -6.10 -1.47 -10.01
C THR A 51 -4.85 -1.28 -9.18
N MET A 52 -4.89 -0.35 -8.21
CA MET A 52 -3.79 -0.11 -7.28
C MET A 52 -3.50 -1.35 -6.41
N LYS A 53 -4.53 -2.04 -5.89
CA LYS A 53 -4.35 -3.34 -5.19
C LYS A 53 -3.57 -4.33 -6.04
N TYR A 54 -4.00 -4.55 -7.29
CA TYR A 54 -3.32 -5.53 -8.14
C TYR A 54 -1.87 -5.13 -8.48
N ASN A 55 -1.60 -3.85 -8.68
CA ASN A 55 -0.25 -3.36 -8.91
C ASN A 55 0.63 -3.51 -7.66
N ALA A 56 0.09 -3.27 -6.46
CA ALA A 56 0.78 -3.53 -5.21
C ALA A 56 1.15 -5.01 -5.05
N LEU A 57 0.22 -5.92 -5.35
CA LEU A 57 0.50 -7.36 -5.34
C LEU A 57 1.61 -7.73 -6.34
N LYS A 58 1.61 -7.18 -7.56
CA LYS A 58 2.69 -7.37 -8.54
C LYS A 58 4.05 -6.89 -8.02
N ALA A 59 4.06 -5.83 -7.22
CA ALA A 59 5.26 -5.29 -6.59
C ALA A 59 5.71 -6.04 -5.33
N GLY A 60 4.99 -7.11 -4.94
CA GLY A 60 5.26 -7.91 -3.75
C GLY A 60 4.74 -7.30 -2.45
N VAL A 61 3.80 -6.35 -2.53
CA VAL A 61 3.19 -5.69 -1.38
C VAL A 61 1.83 -6.32 -1.09
N GLU A 62 1.64 -6.78 0.14
CA GLU A 62 0.34 -7.24 0.63
C GLU A 62 -0.68 -6.09 0.56
N SER A 63 -1.83 -6.34 -0.05
CA SER A 63 -2.81 -5.27 -0.25
C SER A 63 -4.27 -5.74 -0.30
N TYR A 64 -5.15 -4.83 0.09
CA TYR A 64 -6.58 -5.07 0.23
C TYR A 64 -7.40 -3.96 -0.43
N TYR A 65 -8.42 -4.34 -1.19
CA TYR A 65 -9.41 -3.46 -1.76
C TYR A 65 -10.64 -3.40 -0.86
N LEU A 66 -10.86 -2.29 -0.14
CA LEU A 66 -11.86 -2.22 0.94
C LEU A 66 -13.31 -2.41 0.48
N LEU A 67 -13.62 -2.11 -0.79
CA LEU A 67 -14.97 -2.28 -1.33
C LEU A 67 -15.24 -3.73 -1.78
N ASP A 68 -14.27 -4.64 -1.65
CA ASP A 68 -14.47 -6.08 -1.82
C ASP A 68 -14.67 -6.74 -0.45
N ASP A 69 -15.82 -7.40 -0.26
CA ASP A 69 -16.20 -7.99 1.02
C ASP A 69 -15.20 -9.04 1.53
N LYS A 70 -14.54 -9.77 0.62
CA LYS A 70 -13.57 -10.81 1.01
C LYS A 70 -12.28 -10.17 1.49
N ASP A 71 -11.79 -9.17 0.76
CA ASP A 71 -10.62 -8.38 1.17
C ASP A 71 -10.89 -7.69 2.52
N TYR A 72 -12.06 -7.04 2.67
CA TYR A 72 -12.46 -6.37 3.91
C TYR A 72 -12.47 -7.34 5.10
N LYS A 73 -13.17 -8.47 4.99
CA LYS A 73 -13.25 -9.45 6.08
C LYS A 73 -11.87 -9.98 6.45
N THR A 74 -11.05 -10.33 5.45
CA THR A 74 -9.70 -10.84 5.67
C THR A 74 -8.81 -9.81 6.38
N LEU A 75 -8.90 -8.54 5.97
CA LEU A 75 -8.18 -7.44 6.61
C LEU A 75 -8.59 -7.26 8.07
N ILE A 76 -9.89 -7.21 8.37
CA ILE A 76 -10.39 -7.03 9.73
C ILE A 76 -9.99 -8.20 10.63
N ASP A 77 -10.16 -9.45 10.18
CA ASP A 77 -9.74 -10.64 10.91
C ASP A 77 -8.24 -10.62 11.23
N LYS A 78 -7.41 -10.02 10.36
CA LYS A 78 -5.97 -9.85 10.58
C LYS A 78 -5.69 -8.76 11.60
N LEU A 79 -6.31 -7.59 11.45
CA LEU A 79 -6.10 -6.45 12.36
C LEU A 79 -6.56 -6.77 13.79
N GLN A 80 -7.65 -7.52 13.97
CA GLN A 80 -8.13 -7.96 15.28
C GLN A 80 -7.14 -8.87 16.03
N LYS A 81 -6.17 -9.49 15.36
CA LYS A 81 -5.13 -10.31 15.99
C LYS A 81 -3.92 -9.50 16.44
N LEU A 82 -3.84 -8.22 16.07
CA LEU A 82 -2.75 -7.31 16.42
C LEU A 82 -3.08 -6.45 17.65
N VAL A 83 -4.32 -6.50 18.14
CA VAL A 83 -4.86 -5.78 19.31
C VAL A 83 -5.20 -6.79 20.38
#